data_AF-A0A1H9XIV9-F1
#
_entry.id   AF-A0A1H9XIV9-F1
#
_cell.length_a   1.000
_cell.length_b   1.000
_cell.length_c   1.000
_cell.angle_alpha   90.00
_cell.angle_beta   90.00
_cell.angle_gamma   90.00
#
_symmetry.space_group_name_H-M   'P 1'
#
loop_
_entity.id
_entity.type
_entity.pdbx_description
1 polymer ?
#
loop_
_entity_poly.entity_id
_entity_poly.type
_entity_poly.pdbx_seq_one_letter_code
_entity_poly.pdbx_strand_id
1 'polypeptide(L)'
;MVSDVHGNAEALARAGDGADALVVLGDLIDFVDYHDHSKGILGRVFGPEKVGIFAELRRGTRRADTASYIRSLWDGLADARSVVEEAVLEQYHALFSAMSAPTYATPGNVDSPQLWPRFAGDGVHVLDGEAAEIGGLRFGFAGGGLAVPGVVRNPNAPWFPYVRTEEDMADALDRMGQVDVLCTHIPPLVPELTYDVVARRPEWGSRAALDKIHRERPRWSVFGHVHQPLARRVRLGHTECVNVGHFQRSGKPHVLNW
;
A
#
# COMPACT_ATOMS: atom_id res chain seq x y z
N MET A 1 12.38 3.00 6.05
CA MET A 1 11.35 2.21 5.35
C MET A 1 9.98 2.62 5.84
N VAL A 2 9.00 2.73 4.95
CA VAL A 2 7.62 3.14 5.27
C VAL A 2 6.61 2.35 4.42
N SER A 3 5.38 2.21 4.91
CA SER A 3 4.21 1.73 4.16
C SER A 3 2.96 2.44 4.67
N ASP A 4 1.90 2.44 3.88
CA ASP A 4 0.59 2.97 4.26
C ASP A 4 0.70 4.47 4.57
N VAL A 5 1.28 5.19 3.60
CA VAL A 5 1.63 6.61 3.72
C VAL A 5 0.38 7.49 3.71
N HIS A 6 -0.60 7.13 2.88
CA HIS A 6 -1.90 7.79 2.71
C HIS A 6 -1.82 9.31 2.85
N GLY A 7 -1.13 9.94 1.89
CA GLY A 7 -1.09 11.40 1.77
C GLY A 7 -0.21 12.12 2.80
N ASN A 8 0.47 11.43 3.73
CA ASN A 8 1.32 12.08 4.73
C ASN A 8 2.69 12.54 4.15
N ALA A 9 2.65 13.49 3.22
CA ALA A 9 3.83 14.07 2.58
C ALA A 9 4.76 14.79 3.56
N GLU A 10 4.20 15.41 4.61
CA GLU A 10 5.00 16.14 5.60
C GLU A 10 5.93 15.22 6.40
N ALA A 11 5.43 14.08 6.88
CA ALA A 11 6.27 13.10 7.53
C ALA A 11 7.18 12.39 6.52
N LEU A 12 6.70 12.13 5.29
CA LEU A 12 7.49 11.51 4.24
C LEU A 12 8.74 12.35 3.89
N ALA A 13 8.63 13.68 3.91
CA ALA A 13 9.74 14.59 3.66
C ALA A 13 10.94 14.39 4.59
N ARG A 14 10.68 13.92 5.81
CA ARG A 14 11.69 13.64 6.84
C ARG A 14 12.05 12.17 6.94
N ALA A 15 11.35 11.29 6.22
CA ALA A 15 11.50 9.84 6.36
C ALA A 15 12.86 9.33 5.86
N GLY A 16 13.50 10.08 4.97
CA GLY A 16 14.84 9.80 4.43
C GLY A 16 15.99 10.47 5.18
N ASP A 17 15.72 11.27 6.23
CA ASP A 17 16.75 12.04 6.92
C ASP A 17 17.85 11.12 7.50
N GLY A 18 19.06 11.26 6.98
CA GLY A 18 20.23 10.47 7.39
C GLY A 18 20.24 9.02 6.88
N ALA A 19 19.33 8.64 5.99
CA ALA A 19 19.28 7.31 5.39
C ALA A 19 20.06 7.26 4.07
N ASP A 20 20.76 6.14 3.82
CA ASP A 20 21.37 5.88 2.51
C ASP A 20 20.31 5.63 1.42
N ALA A 21 19.17 5.08 1.82
CA ALA A 21 18.02 4.84 0.95
C ALA A 21 16.70 4.85 1.71
N LEU A 22 15.65 5.34 1.07
CA LEU A 22 14.27 5.25 1.53
C LEU A 22 13.54 4.13 0.78
N VAL A 23 12.99 3.17 1.52
CA VAL A 23 12.10 2.14 0.94
C VAL A 23 10.64 2.48 1.25
N VAL A 24 9.80 2.51 0.21
CA VAL A 24 8.37 2.83 0.28
C VAL A 24 7.55 1.63 -0.22
N LEU A 25 6.75 1.04 0.66
CA LEU A 25 6.00 -0.19 0.36
C LEU A 25 4.53 0.06 0.01
N GLY A 26 4.26 1.22 -0.57
CA GLY A 26 2.98 1.53 -1.17
C GLY A 26 1.97 2.18 -0.24
N ASP A 27 0.75 2.26 -0.78
CA ASP A 27 -0.38 3.00 -0.24
C ASP A 27 -0.02 4.48 -0.03
N LEU A 28 0.45 5.10 -1.11
CA LEU A 28 0.76 6.53 -1.16
C LEU A 28 -0.53 7.36 -1.13
N ILE A 29 -1.52 6.99 -1.94
CA ILE A 29 -2.76 7.76 -2.08
C ILE A 29 -3.59 7.71 -0.78
N ASP A 30 -4.08 8.86 -0.34
CA ASP A 30 -5.20 8.97 0.58
C ASP A 30 -6.51 9.06 -0.20
N PHE A 31 -7.17 7.92 -0.42
CA PHE A 31 -8.43 7.89 -1.16
C PHE A 31 -9.60 8.26 -0.24
N VAL A 32 -9.62 7.70 0.99
CA VAL A 32 -10.62 7.95 2.02
C VAL A 32 -9.91 8.09 3.37
N ASP A 33 -9.96 9.30 3.95
CA ASP A 33 -9.53 9.51 5.32
C ASP A 33 -10.69 9.22 6.27
N TYR A 34 -10.59 8.14 7.06
CA TYR A 34 -11.62 7.73 8.02
C TYR A 34 -11.58 8.51 9.35
N HIS A 35 -10.61 9.41 9.52
CA HIS A 35 -10.45 10.22 10.73
C HIS A 35 -10.85 11.67 10.50
N ASP A 36 -10.52 12.22 9.33
CA ASP A 36 -10.92 13.54 8.89
C ASP A 36 -11.58 13.43 7.51
N HIS A 37 -12.91 13.31 7.51
CA HIS A 37 -13.68 13.13 6.28
C HIS A 37 -13.56 14.29 5.27
N SER A 38 -12.96 15.43 5.66
CA SER A 38 -12.67 16.52 4.72
C SER A 38 -11.44 16.26 3.86
N LYS A 39 -10.59 15.31 4.25
CA LYS A 39 -9.35 14.91 3.57
C LYS A 39 -9.56 13.72 2.64
N GLY A 40 -8.47 13.33 1.99
CA GLY A 40 -8.45 12.33 0.94
C GLY A 40 -9.21 12.76 -0.32
N ILE A 41 -9.16 11.92 -1.34
CA ILE A 41 -9.82 12.20 -2.62
C ILE A 41 -11.33 12.31 -2.44
N LEU A 42 -11.96 11.41 -1.70
CA LEU A 42 -13.41 11.49 -1.49
C LEU A 42 -13.82 12.75 -0.71
N GLY A 43 -13.04 13.19 0.28
CA GLY A 43 -13.34 14.40 1.05
C GLY A 43 -13.24 15.65 0.19
N ARG A 44 -12.20 15.75 -0.66
CA ARG A 44 -12.03 16.83 -1.64
C ARG A 44 -13.18 16.88 -2.66
N VAL A 45 -13.61 15.72 -3.17
CA VAL A 45 -14.58 15.65 -4.27
C VAL A 45 -16.04 15.78 -3.79
N PHE A 46 -16.37 15.16 -2.65
CA PHE A 46 -17.76 15.05 -2.18
C PHE A 46 -18.04 15.82 -0.89
N GLY A 47 -17.01 16.22 -0.16
CA GLY A 47 -17.14 16.87 1.14
C GLY A 47 -17.36 15.91 2.31
N PRO A 48 -17.12 16.39 3.55
CA PRO A 48 -17.04 15.55 4.74
C PRO A 48 -18.36 14.86 5.13
N GLU A 49 -19.50 15.46 4.82
CA GLU A 49 -20.81 14.88 5.14
C GLU A 49 -21.05 13.56 4.39
N LYS A 50 -20.84 13.56 3.06
CA LYS A 50 -21.03 12.37 2.22
C LYS A 50 -20.01 11.29 2.53
N VAL A 51 -18.78 11.68 2.82
CA VAL A 51 -17.73 10.73 3.24
C VAL A 51 -18.06 10.12 4.59
N GLY A 52 -18.64 10.88 5.52
CA GLY A 52 -19.11 10.36 6.80
C GLY A 52 -20.17 9.27 6.64
N ILE A 53 -21.15 9.48 5.77
CA ILE A 53 -22.17 8.47 5.44
C ILE A 53 -21.51 7.22 4.83
N PHE A 54 -20.60 7.40 3.87
CA PHE A 54 -19.86 6.29 3.27
C PHE A 54 -19.08 5.47 4.31
N ALA A 55 -18.39 6.15 5.23
CA ALA A 55 -17.60 5.52 6.28
C ALA A 55 -18.48 4.72 7.27
N GLU A 56 -19.65 5.24 7.63
CA GLU A 56 -20.62 4.53 8.47
C GLU A 56 -21.16 3.27 7.80
N LEU A 57 -21.56 3.36 6.53
CA LEU A 57 -22.04 2.21 5.76
C LEU A 57 -20.98 1.10 5.67
N ARG A 58 -19.70 1.48 5.54
CA ARG A 58 -18.58 0.53 5.41
C ARG A 58 -18.22 -0.16 6.72
N ARG A 59 -18.39 0.51 7.86
CA ARG A 59 -18.22 -0.07 9.21
C ARG A 59 -19.38 -0.99 9.60
N GLY A 60 -20.59 -0.72 9.10
CA GLY A 60 -21.79 -1.46 9.44
C GLY A 60 -21.93 -2.83 8.76
N THR A 61 -23.03 -3.52 9.07
CA THR A 61 -23.42 -4.80 8.45
C THR A 61 -24.04 -4.64 7.06
N ARG A 62 -24.31 -3.40 6.62
CA ARG A 62 -24.95 -3.07 5.34
C ARG A 62 -23.96 -2.79 4.22
N ARG A 63 -22.95 -3.65 4.05
CA ARG A 63 -21.90 -3.46 3.02
C ARG A 63 -22.44 -3.41 1.58
N ALA A 64 -23.57 -4.06 1.30
CA ALA A 64 -24.23 -3.97 0.01
C ALA A 64 -24.68 -2.54 -0.33
N ASP A 65 -25.08 -1.77 0.69
CA ASP A 65 -25.53 -0.38 0.53
C ASP A 65 -24.34 0.56 0.24
N THR A 66 -23.13 0.22 0.72
CA THR A 66 -21.92 1.01 0.46
C THR A 66 -21.62 1.14 -1.03
N ALA A 67 -21.74 0.04 -1.78
CA ALA A 67 -21.47 0.03 -3.22
C ALA A 67 -22.50 0.85 -4.00
N SER A 68 -23.78 0.79 -3.58
CA SER A 68 -24.84 1.60 -4.18
C SER A 68 -24.64 3.09 -3.90
N TYR A 69 -24.33 3.44 -2.65
CA TYR A 69 -24.12 4.82 -2.23
C TYR A 69 -22.92 5.46 -2.94
N ILE A 70 -21.76 4.79 -2.98
CA ILE A 70 -20.60 5.38 -3.65
C ILE A 70 -20.83 5.52 -5.17
N ARG A 71 -21.58 4.60 -5.80
CA ARG A 71 -21.99 4.75 -7.20
C ARG A 71 -22.86 5.98 -7.42
N SER A 72 -23.85 6.21 -6.56
CA SER A 72 -24.72 7.38 -6.71
C SER A 72 -23.97 8.72 -6.55
N LEU A 73 -22.88 8.73 -5.77
CA LEU A 73 -21.99 9.89 -5.70
C LEU A 73 -21.24 10.12 -7.02
N TRP A 74 -20.69 9.05 -7.62
CA TRP A 74 -19.98 9.13 -8.89
C TRP A 74 -20.88 9.47 -10.07
N ASP A 75 -22.10 8.92 -10.12
CA ASP A 75 -23.10 9.21 -11.15
C ASP A 75 -23.55 10.68 -11.13
N GLY A 76 -23.32 11.38 -10.01
CA GLY A 76 -23.56 12.82 -9.87
C GLY A 76 -22.47 13.71 -10.52
N LEU A 77 -21.37 13.14 -11.02
CA LEU A 77 -20.30 13.87 -11.69
C LEU A 77 -20.36 13.63 -13.21
N ALA A 78 -20.15 14.68 -13.99
CA ALA A 78 -20.10 14.58 -15.46
C ALA A 78 -18.91 13.73 -15.95
N ASP A 79 -17.76 13.84 -15.30
CA ASP A 79 -16.56 13.05 -15.60
C ASP A 79 -15.82 12.66 -14.30
N ALA A 80 -16.36 11.62 -13.64
CA ALA A 80 -15.77 11.11 -12.40
C ALA A 80 -14.34 10.60 -12.59
N ARG A 81 -13.99 10.07 -13.77
CA ARG A 81 -12.67 9.48 -14.03
C ARG A 81 -11.60 10.56 -14.08
N SER A 82 -11.84 11.63 -14.85
CA SER A 82 -10.89 12.74 -14.91
C SER A 82 -10.73 13.45 -13.56
N VAL A 83 -11.82 13.63 -12.80
CA VAL A 83 -11.76 14.22 -11.45
C VAL A 83 -10.89 13.39 -10.51
N VAL A 84 -11.02 12.06 -10.54
CA VAL A 84 -10.19 11.16 -9.74
C VAL A 84 -8.74 11.18 -10.21
N GLU A 85 -8.48 11.06 -11.51
CA GLU A 85 -7.12 11.04 -12.04
C GLU A 85 -6.36 12.33 -11.70
N GLU A 86 -7.02 13.49 -11.80
CA GLU A 86 -6.45 14.78 -11.39
C GLU A 86 -6.09 14.79 -9.90
N ALA A 87 -7.00 14.37 -9.03
CA ALA A 87 -6.75 14.32 -7.58
C ALA A 87 -5.63 13.32 -7.21
N VAL A 88 -5.54 12.19 -7.92
CA VAL A 88 -4.45 11.22 -7.76
C VAL A 88 -3.11 11.83 -8.18
N LEU A 89 -3.05 12.48 -9.33
CA LEU A 89 -1.83 13.13 -9.82
C LEU A 89 -1.37 14.25 -8.87
N GLU A 90 -2.30 15.06 -8.34
CA GLU A 90 -2.00 16.10 -7.34
C GLU A 90 -1.34 15.50 -6.10
N GLN A 91 -1.89 14.43 -5.53
CA GLN A 91 -1.28 13.75 -4.38
C GLN A 91 0.08 13.14 -4.72
N TYR A 92 0.22 12.49 -5.87
CA TYR A 92 1.51 11.94 -6.28
C TYR A 92 2.57 13.01 -6.47
N HIS A 93 2.24 14.15 -7.09
CA HIS A 93 3.18 15.26 -7.18
C HIS A 93 3.67 15.72 -5.81
N ALA A 94 2.77 15.87 -4.83
CA ALA A 94 3.17 16.24 -3.48
C ALA A 94 4.03 15.17 -2.80
N LEU A 95 3.65 13.89 -2.92
CA LEU A 95 4.31 12.77 -2.23
C LEU A 95 5.67 12.42 -2.83
N PHE A 96 5.78 12.28 -4.15
CA PHE A 96 7.05 11.98 -4.80
C PHE A 96 8.04 13.15 -4.65
N SER A 97 7.58 14.40 -4.72
CA SER A 97 8.46 15.57 -4.49
C SER A 97 8.95 15.67 -3.05
N ALA A 98 8.25 15.06 -2.09
CA ALA A 98 8.68 15.03 -0.70
C ALA A 98 9.82 14.02 -0.46
N MET A 99 10.02 13.03 -1.33
CA MET A 99 11.06 12.01 -1.13
C MET A 99 12.45 12.62 -1.27
N SER A 100 13.18 12.70 -0.15
CA SER A 100 14.44 13.45 -0.02
C SER A 100 15.71 12.59 -0.14
N ALA A 101 15.57 11.27 -0.18
CA ALA A 101 16.67 10.30 -0.30
C ALA A 101 16.44 9.38 -1.51
N PRO A 102 17.50 8.69 -2.02
CA PRO A 102 17.32 7.65 -3.03
C PRO A 102 16.23 6.68 -2.62
N THR A 103 15.15 6.62 -3.40
CA THR A 103 13.91 5.95 -3.01
C THR A 103 13.67 4.73 -3.87
N TYR A 104 13.31 3.63 -3.22
CA TYR A 104 12.91 2.37 -3.85
C TYR A 104 11.47 2.08 -3.44
N ALA A 105 10.56 2.15 -4.41
CA ALA A 105 9.13 2.14 -4.17
C ALA A 105 8.43 1.00 -4.91
N THR A 106 7.48 0.36 -4.23
CA THR A 106 6.54 -0.58 -4.83
C THR A 106 5.11 -0.13 -4.52
N PRO A 107 4.14 -0.26 -5.44
CA PRO A 107 2.77 0.24 -5.24
C PRO A 107 2.03 -0.55 -4.17
N GLY A 108 1.13 0.12 -3.45
CA GLY A 108 0.17 -0.54 -2.58
C GLY A 108 -1.15 -0.82 -3.29
N ASN A 109 -2.15 -1.33 -2.57
CA ASN A 109 -3.43 -1.62 -3.18
C ASN A 109 -4.26 -0.38 -3.52
N VAL A 110 -4.01 0.76 -2.85
CA VAL A 110 -4.73 2.00 -3.19
C VAL A 110 -4.08 2.79 -4.34
N ASP A 111 -2.88 2.40 -4.74
CA ASP A 111 -2.08 3.11 -5.75
C ASP A 111 -2.50 2.79 -7.19
N SER A 112 -1.90 3.53 -8.12
CA SER A 112 -2.14 3.51 -9.57
C SER A 112 -0.79 3.41 -10.28
N PRO A 113 -0.18 2.21 -10.29
CA PRO A 113 1.19 2.02 -10.77
C PRO A 113 1.40 2.41 -12.22
N GLN A 114 0.35 2.40 -13.06
CA GLN A 114 0.41 2.90 -14.43
C GLN A 114 0.79 4.39 -14.53
N LEU A 115 0.60 5.17 -13.45
CA LEU A 115 0.97 6.59 -13.39
C LEU A 115 2.38 6.81 -12.82
N TRP A 116 2.93 5.83 -12.09
CA TRP A 116 4.22 5.96 -11.41
C TRP A 116 5.42 6.18 -12.34
N PRO A 117 5.47 5.68 -13.59
CA PRO A 117 6.55 5.99 -14.52
C PRO A 117 6.75 7.50 -14.77
N ARG A 118 5.73 8.34 -14.53
CA ARG A 118 5.85 9.80 -14.64
C ARG A 118 6.69 10.42 -13.52
N PHE A 119 6.87 9.69 -12.42
CA PHE A 119 7.58 10.10 -11.21
C PHE A 119 8.87 9.31 -10.99
N ALA A 120 9.14 8.31 -11.83
CA ALA A 120 10.40 7.59 -11.84
C ALA A 120 11.51 8.47 -12.45
N GLY A 121 12.74 8.35 -11.94
CA GLY A 121 13.85 9.26 -12.27
C GLY A 121 14.27 10.09 -11.06
N ASP A 122 15.37 10.84 -11.17
CA ASP A 122 15.90 11.73 -10.12
C ASP A 122 15.98 11.09 -8.71
N GLY A 123 16.47 9.85 -8.64
CA GLY A 123 16.65 9.12 -7.38
C GLY A 123 15.42 8.31 -6.93
N VAL A 124 14.33 8.28 -7.70
CA VAL A 124 13.17 7.41 -7.44
C VAL A 124 13.20 6.19 -8.38
N HIS A 125 13.24 5.01 -7.78
CA HIS A 125 13.21 3.70 -8.43
C HIS A 125 11.87 3.01 -8.13
N VAL A 126 11.10 2.73 -9.17
CA VAL A 126 9.82 2.00 -9.06
C VAL A 126 10.07 0.54 -9.42
N LEU A 127 9.78 -0.38 -8.49
CA LEU A 127 10.09 -1.80 -8.61
C LEU A 127 8.87 -2.66 -8.27
N ASP A 128 8.53 -3.61 -9.15
CA ASP A 128 7.40 -4.51 -8.90
C ASP A 128 7.53 -5.85 -9.65
N GLY A 129 7.92 -6.89 -8.91
CA GLY A 129 8.44 -8.15 -9.42
C GLY A 129 9.93 -8.09 -9.79
N GLU A 130 10.64 -7.08 -9.30
CA GLU A 130 12.04 -6.78 -9.59
C GLU A 130 12.86 -6.72 -8.30
N ALA A 131 14.19 -6.72 -8.44
CA ALA A 131 15.12 -6.58 -7.33
C ALA A 131 16.18 -5.51 -7.60
N ALA A 132 16.68 -4.89 -6.53
CA ALA A 132 17.75 -3.90 -6.57
C ALA A 132 18.78 -4.18 -5.46
N GLU A 133 20.03 -3.77 -5.69
CA GLU A 133 21.08 -3.80 -4.67
C GLU A 133 21.08 -2.48 -3.88
N ILE A 134 21.03 -2.58 -2.55
CA ILE A 134 21.07 -1.43 -1.64
C ILE A 134 22.02 -1.79 -0.50
N GLY A 135 23.10 -1.03 -0.32
CA GLY A 135 24.07 -1.25 0.76
C GLY A 135 24.67 -2.67 0.80
N GLY A 136 24.85 -3.31 -0.36
CA GLY A 136 25.41 -4.68 -0.48
C GLY A 136 24.42 -5.81 -0.22
N LEU A 137 23.13 -5.51 -0.02
CA LEU A 137 22.06 -6.50 0.10
C LEU A 137 21.14 -6.44 -1.11
N ARG A 138 20.58 -7.58 -1.50
CA ARG A 138 19.57 -7.65 -2.57
C ARG A 138 18.17 -7.51 -1.99
N PHE A 139 17.47 -6.46 -2.39
CA PHE A 139 16.08 -6.18 -2.02
C PHE A 139 15.15 -6.56 -3.17
N GLY A 140 14.14 -7.40 -2.93
CA GLY A 140 13.11 -7.73 -3.90
C GLY A 140 11.78 -7.07 -3.57
N PHE A 141 11.05 -6.60 -4.58
CA PHE A 141 9.85 -5.77 -4.40
C PHE A 141 8.64 -6.38 -5.11
N ALA A 142 7.53 -6.56 -4.43
CA ALA A 142 6.24 -6.91 -5.04
C ALA A 142 5.08 -6.17 -4.37
N GLY A 143 4.36 -5.38 -5.17
CA GLY A 143 3.32 -4.48 -4.72
C GLY A 143 1.90 -5.02 -4.91
N GLY A 144 0.93 -4.20 -4.51
CA GLY A 144 -0.49 -4.45 -4.64
C GLY A 144 -1.08 -5.36 -3.58
N GLY A 145 -2.42 -5.49 -3.60
CA GLY A 145 -3.17 -6.41 -2.75
C GLY A 145 -3.62 -7.67 -3.49
N LEU A 146 -4.37 -8.54 -2.83
CA LEU A 146 -5.01 -9.70 -3.47
C LEU A 146 -6.45 -9.39 -3.87
N ALA A 147 -6.80 -9.80 -5.09
CA ALA A 147 -8.17 -9.74 -5.59
C ALA A 147 -9.04 -10.70 -4.78
N VAL A 148 -10.21 -10.23 -4.35
CA VAL A 148 -11.19 -11.09 -3.67
C VAL A 148 -11.81 -12.04 -4.71
N PRO A 149 -11.73 -13.38 -4.51
CA PRO A 149 -12.33 -14.33 -5.44
C PRO A 149 -13.82 -14.07 -5.67
N GLY A 150 -14.25 -14.13 -6.93
CA GLY A 150 -15.66 -13.94 -7.32
C GLY A 150 -16.15 -12.49 -7.30
N VAL A 151 -15.35 -11.52 -6.86
CA VAL A 151 -15.70 -10.10 -6.95
C VAL A 151 -15.32 -9.57 -8.33
N VAL A 152 -16.34 -9.28 -9.15
CA VAL A 152 -16.15 -8.64 -10.45
C VAL A 152 -15.97 -7.14 -10.27
N ARG A 153 -14.85 -6.60 -10.76
CA ARG A 153 -14.60 -5.17 -10.76
C ARG A 153 -15.50 -4.49 -11.79
N ASN A 154 -16.07 -3.34 -11.44
CA ASN A 154 -16.79 -2.52 -12.41
C ASN A 154 -15.76 -1.81 -13.33
N PRO A 155 -15.69 -2.13 -14.64
CA PRO A 155 -14.72 -1.52 -15.56
C PRO A 155 -14.98 -0.02 -15.81
N ASN A 156 -16.13 0.49 -15.37
CA ASN A 156 -16.50 1.91 -15.44
C ASN A 156 -16.29 2.64 -14.12
N ALA A 157 -15.72 1.99 -13.08
CA ALA A 157 -15.34 2.71 -11.87
C ALA A 157 -14.33 3.83 -12.21
N PRO A 158 -14.42 5.00 -11.54
CA PRO A 158 -13.49 6.09 -11.78
C PRO A 158 -12.10 5.82 -11.18
N TRP A 159 -11.99 4.86 -10.27
CA TRP A 159 -10.76 4.44 -9.64
C TRP A 159 -10.70 2.91 -9.55
N PHE A 160 -9.50 2.34 -9.67
CA PHE A 160 -9.25 0.91 -9.60
C PHE A 160 -8.18 0.59 -8.56
N PRO A 161 -8.48 -0.30 -7.58
CA PRO A 161 -7.45 -0.77 -6.67
C PRO A 161 -6.44 -1.62 -7.43
N TYR A 162 -5.16 -1.45 -7.09
CA TYR A 162 -4.10 -2.29 -7.60
C TYR A 162 -4.06 -3.60 -6.83
N VAL A 163 -4.83 -4.57 -7.32
CA VAL A 163 -4.86 -5.93 -6.76
C VAL A 163 -4.61 -6.98 -7.82
N ARG A 164 -3.93 -8.05 -7.41
CA ARG A 164 -3.41 -9.16 -8.20
C ARG A 164 -4.20 -10.43 -7.93
N THR A 165 -4.22 -11.36 -8.88
CA THR A 165 -4.56 -12.74 -8.52
C THR A 165 -3.44 -13.35 -7.66
N GLU A 166 -3.71 -14.49 -7.02
CA GLU A 166 -2.65 -15.24 -6.31
C GLU A 166 -1.53 -15.67 -7.27
N GLU A 167 -1.88 -16.03 -8.51
CA GLU A 167 -0.93 -16.39 -9.57
C GLU A 167 -0.07 -15.18 -9.97
N ASP A 168 -0.67 -14.03 -10.25
CA ASP A 168 0.08 -12.80 -10.59
C ASP A 168 1.01 -12.33 -9.47
N MET A 169 0.64 -12.59 -8.21
CA MET A 169 1.47 -12.29 -7.04
C MET A 169 2.64 -13.27 -6.94
N ALA A 170 2.39 -14.58 -7.10
CA ALA A 170 3.42 -15.60 -7.14
C ALA A 170 4.44 -15.33 -8.26
N ASP A 171 3.96 -15.00 -9.46
CA ASP A 171 4.80 -14.69 -10.61
C ASP A 171 5.70 -13.48 -10.34
N ALA A 172 5.20 -12.43 -9.68
CA ALA A 172 6.03 -11.29 -9.30
C ALA A 172 7.12 -11.69 -8.28
N LEU A 173 6.77 -12.49 -7.28
CA LEU A 173 7.69 -12.99 -6.26
C LEU A 173 8.75 -13.95 -6.82
N ASP A 174 8.45 -14.66 -7.90
CA ASP A 174 9.41 -15.54 -8.57
C ASP A 174 10.32 -14.75 -9.52
N ARG A 175 9.80 -13.76 -10.27
CA ARG A 175 10.60 -12.92 -11.18
C ARG A 175 11.73 -12.16 -10.48
N MET A 176 11.54 -11.72 -9.23
CA MET A 176 12.59 -11.02 -8.47
C MET A 176 13.76 -11.94 -8.06
N GLY A 177 13.61 -13.27 -8.15
CA GLY A 177 14.60 -14.25 -7.72
C GLY A 177 14.82 -14.30 -6.21
N GLN A 178 15.93 -14.92 -5.77
CA GLN A 178 16.30 -14.99 -4.35
C GLN A 178 16.84 -13.63 -3.87
N VAL A 179 16.45 -13.22 -2.65
CA VAL A 179 16.76 -11.90 -2.08
C VAL A 179 17.13 -11.99 -0.59
N ASP A 180 17.86 -10.99 -0.09
CA ASP A 180 18.17 -10.85 1.34
C ASP A 180 17.02 -10.19 2.10
N VAL A 181 16.35 -9.24 1.45
CA VAL A 181 15.21 -8.48 2.00
C VAL A 181 14.03 -8.62 1.05
N LEU A 182 12.97 -9.28 1.52
CA LEU A 182 11.70 -9.39 0.80
C LEU A 182 10.79 -8.21 1.17
N CYS A 183 10.59 -7.29 0.24
CA CYS A 183 9.72 -6.13 0.37
C CYS A 183 8.39 -6.39 -0.36
N THR A 184 7.29 -6.49 0.38
CA THR A 184 5.96 -6.64 -0.20
C THR A 184 5.01 -5.58 0.34
N HIS A 185 3.96 -5.21 -0.39
CA HIS A 185 2.94 -4.34 0.21
C HIS A 185 2.14 -5.11 1.27
N ILE A 186 1.54 -6.25 0.90
CA ILE A 186 0.78 -7.10 1.82
C ILE A 186 1.69 -8.02 2.65
N PRO A 187 1.29 -8.39 3.88
CA PRO A 187 2.05 -9.32 4.71
C PRO A 187 2.10 -10.75 4.13
N PRO A 188 3.09 -11.57 4.51
CA PRO A 188 2.97 -13.01 4.36
C PRO A 188 1.77 -13.53 5.17
N LEU A 189 1.10 -14.57 4.70
CA LEU A 189 -0.15 -15.07 5.29
C LEU A 189 0.09 -15.79 6.62
N VAL A 190 0.27 -15.00 7.69
CA VAL A 190 0.52 -15.38 9.08
C VAL A 190 -0.50 -14.67 9.97
N PRO A 191 -1.28 -15.39 10.81
CA PRO A 191 -2.39 -14.80 11.57
C PRO A 191 -2.03 -13.56 12.39
N GLU A 192 -0.87 -13.57 13.05
CA GLU A 192 -0.41 -12.47 13.89
C GLU A 192 -0.08 -11.21 13.08
N LEU A 193 0.32 -11.39 11.81
CA LEU A 193 0.64 -10.29 10.90
C LEU A 193 -0.58 -9.79 10.13
N THR A 194 -1.60 -10.65 9.94
CA THR A 194 -2.77 -10.35 9.10
C THR A 194 -4.01 -9.93 9.87
N TYR A 195 -4.09 -10.18 11.18
CA TYR A 195 -5.27 -9.80 11.96
C TYR A 195 -5.21 -8.34 12.40
N ASP A 196 -6.16 -7.52 11.92
CA ASP A 196 -6.29 -6.14 12.36
C ASP A 196 -7.15 -6.06 13.63
N VAL A 197 -6.58 -5.56 14.73
CA VAL A 197 -7.25 -5.52 16.04
C VAL A 197 -8.30 -4.43 16.17
N VAL A 198 -8.25 -3.39 15.32
CA VAL A 198 -9.24 -2.31 15.30
C VAL A 198 -10.42 -2.71 14.41
N ALA A 199 -10.14 -3.22 13.21
CA ALA A 199 -11.17 -3.75 12.30
C ALA A 199 -11.74 -5.09 12.77
N ARG A 200 -11.07 -5.77 13.71
CA ARG A 200 -11.44 -7.05 14.34
C ARG A 200 -11.68 -8.17 13.34
N ARG A 201 -10.82 -8.25 12.33
CA ARG A 201 -10.91 -9.24 11.25
C ARG A 201 -9.53 -9.52 10.65
N PRO A 202 -9.34 -10.69 10.01
CA PRO A 202 -8.18 -10.88 9.16
C PRO A 202 -8.28 -9.99 7.91
N GLU A 203 -7.17 -9.36 7.56
CA GLU A 203 -6.92 -8.85 6.21
C GLU A 203 -6.21 -9.92 5.38
N TRP A 204 -6.13 -9.69 4.07
CA TRP A 204 -5.51 -10.64 3.15
C TRP A 204 -3.99 -10.57 3.25
N GLY A 205 -3.36 -11.73 3.41
CA GLY A 205 -1.91 -11.90 3.30
C GLY A 205 -1.56 -12.82 2.14
N SER A 206 -0.32 -12.72 1.66
CA SER A 206 0.16 -13.54 0.55
C SER A 206 0.62 -14.92 1.02
N ARG A 207 -0.02 -15.97 0.49
CA ARG A 207 0.44 -17.36 0.65
C ARG A 207 1.79 -17.55 -0.03
N ALA A 208 1.93 -17.07 -1.26
CA ALA A 208 3.16 -17.16 -2.05
C ALA A 208 4.36 -16.50 -1.34
N ALA A 209 4.16 -15.34 -0.69
CA ALA A 209 5.22 -14.70 0.10
C ALA A 209 5.64 -15.57 1.30
N LEU A 210 4.68 -16.19 2.02
CA LEU A 210 5.02 -17.10 3.11
C LEU A 210 5.82 -18.31 2.60
N ASP A 211 5.40 -18.89 1.48
CA ASP A 211 6.06 -20.07 0.90
C ASP A 211 7.48 -19.72 0.44
N LYS A 212 7.68 -18.54 -0.15
CA LYS A 212 9.00 -18.01 -0.48
C LYS A 212 9.88 -17.82 0.76
N ILE A 213 9.33 -17.28 1.85
CA ILE A 213 10.06 -17.14 3.12
C ILE A 213 10.53 -18.50 3.64
N HIS A 214 9.66 -19.52 3.65
CA HIS A 214 10.04 -20.85 4.09
C HIS A 214 11.12 -21.49 3.21
N ARG A 215 11.03 -21.32 1.89
CA ARG A 215 11.95 -21.90 0.91
C ARG A 215 13.32 -21.21 0.91
N GLU A 216 13.33 -19.88 0.87
CA GLU A 216 14.53 -19.09 0.57
C GLU A 216 15.13 -18.41 1.79
N ARG A 217 14.35 -18.30 2.88
CA ARG A 217 14.79 -17.82 4.20
C ARG A 217 15.53 -16.47 4.11
N PRO A 218 14.93 -15.43 3.49
CA PRO A 218 15.54 -14.10 3.46
C PRO A 218 15.79 -13.63 4.90
N ARG A 219 16.75 -12.74 5.11
CA ARG A 219 17.04 -12.22 6.45
C ARG A 219 15.84 -11.44 7.00
N TRP A 220 15.20 -10.67 6.11
CA TRP A 220 14.03 -9.85 6.44
C TRP A 220 12.88 -10.03 5.45
N SER A 221 11.67 -9.95 5.96
CA SER A 221 10.44 -9.73 5.18
C SER A 221 9.74 -8.50 5.74
N VAL A 222 9.56 -7.46 4.93
CA VAL A 222 9.05 -6.16 5.35
C VAL A 222 7.85 -5.78 4.51
N PHE A 223 6.80 -5.28 5.15
CA PHE A 223 5.49 -5.06 4.53
C PHE A 223 4.64 -4.05 5.30
N GLY A 224 3.47 -3.69 4.77
CA GLY A 224 2.47 -2.86 5.45
C GLY A 224 1.07 -3.46 5.37
N HIS A 225 0.14 -2.71 4.77
CA HIS A 225 -1.27 -3.05 4.50
C HIS A 225 -2.17 -3.17 5.74
N VAL A 226 -1.73 -3.90 6.77
CA VAL A 226 -2.49 -4.08 8.01
C VAL A 226 -2.10 -2.97 8.97
N HIS A 227 -3.02 -2.04 9.22
CA HIS A 227 -2.69 -0.82 9.95
C HIS A 227 -2.50 -1.05 11.46
N GLN A 228 -3.24 -1.98 12.05
CA GLN A 228 -3.11 -2.34 13.45
C GLN A 228 -3.01 -3.87 13.62
N PRO A 229 -1.88 -4.48 13.22
CA PRO A 229 -1.73 -5.93 13.27
C PRO A 229 -1.69 -6.42 14.73
N LEU A 230 -2.11 -7.66 14.96
CA LEU A 230 -2.01 -8.33 16.25
C LEU A 230 -0.56 -8.35 16.77
N ALA A 231 0.40 -8.56 15.87
CA ALA A 231 1.81 -8.37 16.12
C ALA A 231 2.46 -7.58 14.99
N ARG A 232 3.22 -6.54 15.35
CA ARG A 232 4.03 -5.78 14.38
C ARG A 232 5.19 -6.61 13.81
N ARG A 233 5.70 -7.58 14.57
CA ARG A 233 6.88 -8.37 14.21
C ARG A 233 6.70 -9.83 14.62
N VAL A 234 7.08 -10.73 13.72
CA VAL A 234 7.10 -12.18 13.94
C VAL A 234 8.40 -12.74 13.36
N ARG A 235 8.92 -13.83 13.92
CA ARG A 235 10.07 -14.54 13.36
C ARG A 235 9.62 -15.87 12.77
N LEU A 236 9.95 -16.10 11.51
CA LEU A 236 9.67 -17.34 10.78
C LEU A 236 11.00 -18.03 10.47
N GLY A 237 11.39 -18.98 11.32
CA GLY A 237 12.72 -19.57 11.26
C GLY A 237 13.81 -18.50 11.48
N HIS A 238 14.60 -18.19 10.44
CA HIS A 238 15.63 -17.14 10.49
C HIS A 238 15.15 -15.77 9.99
N THR A 239 14.00 -15.73 9.30
CA THR A 239 13.47 -14.50 8.72
C THR A 239 12.77 -13.67 9.76
N GLU A 240 13.18 -12.40 9.89
CA GLU A 240 12.46 -11.41 10.68
C GLU A 240 11.39 -10.74 9.81
N CYS A 241 10.12 -10.99 10.12
CA CYS A 241 8.97 -10.40 9.44
C CYS A 241 8.54 -9.14 10.20
N VAL A 242 8.46 -7.99 9.54
CA VAL A 242 8.17 -6.70 10.17
C VAL A 242 7.15 -5.90 9.37
N ASN A 243 6.04 -5.56 10.02
CA ASN A 243 5.13 -4.55 9.52
C ASN A 243 5.72 -3.15 9.76
N VAL A 244 5.93 -2.38 8.68
CA VAL A 244 6.48 -1.02 8.67
C VAL A 244 5.41 0.07 8.46
N GLY A 245 4.15 -0.32 8.30
CA GLY A 245 2.98 0.54 8.44
C GLY A 245 2.64 0.84 9.91
N HIS A 246 1.63 1.65 10.23
CA HIS A 246 0.78 2.52 9.42
C HIS A 246 1.39 3.94 9.38
N PHE A 247 2.16 4.27 8.34
CA PHE A 247 3.00 5.48 8.34
C PHE A 247 2.18 6.78 8.39
N GLN A 248 1.00 6.81 7.76
CA GLN A 248 0.08 7.94 7.80
C GLN A 248 -0.09 8.49 9.22
N ARG A 249 -0.17 7.61 10.22
CA ARG A 249 -0.41 7.99 11.63
C ARG A 249 0.84 7.99 12.47
N SER A 250 1.78 7.08 12.21
CA SER A 250 3.00 7.01 13.01
C SER A 250 3.95 8.16 12.70
N GLY A 251 4.01 8.59 11.43
CA GLY A 251 4.99 9.55 10.91
C GLY A 251 6.45 9.14 11.13
N LYS A 252 6.69 7.87 11.52
CA LYS A 252 8.00 7.37 11.93
C LYS A 252 8.43 6.24 11.00
N PRO A 253 9.55 6.40 10.27
CA PRO A 253 10.06 5.33 9.43
C PRO A 253 10.61 4.18 10.29
N HIS A 254 10.49 2.96 9.78
CA HIS A 254 11.25 1.83 10.30
C HIS A 254 12.69 1.93 9.78
N VAL A 255 13.65 2.00 10.69
CA VAL A 255 15.08 1.93 10.37
C VAL A 255 15.52 0.48 10.39
N LEU A 256 16.04 0.01 9.25
CA LEU A 256 16.69 -1.28 9.12
C LEU A 256 18.19 -1.03 9.12
N ASN A 257 18.92 -1.61 10.06
CA ASN A 257 20.38 -1.57 10.12
C ASN A 257 20.91 -2.97 9.80
N TRP A 258 21.96 -3.05 8.99
CA TRP A 258 22.59 -4.30 8.56
C TRP A 258 24.10 -4.26 8.67
#